data_AF-A0A067DY99-F1
#
_entry.id   AF-A0A067DY99-F1
#
_cell.length_a   1.000
_cell.length_b   1.000
_cell.length_c   1.000
_cell.angle_alpha   90.00
_cell.angle_beta   90.00
_cell.angle_gamma   90.00
#
_symmetry.space_group_name_H-M   'P 1'
#
loop_
_entity.id
_entity.type
_entity.pdbx_description
1 polymer ?
#
loop_
_entity_poly.entity_id
_entity_poly.type
_entity_poly.pdbx_seq_one_letter_code
_entity_poly.pdbx_strand_id
1 'polypeptide(L)'
;MCIGLYGLRLGDTWVLELSENFCFGSWQQLVTHPSPPARSGHSLTRIGGNRTVLFGGRGVGYEVLNDVWFLDVYEGFFKWVQIPYELQNIPAGFSLPRVGHSATLILGGRVLIYGGEDSARRRKDDFWVLDTKAIPFTSVQQSMLDSRGLLLNMWKRLRAEGYKPNCRSFHRACPDYSGRYLYVFGGMVDGLVQPADTSGLRFDGRLLLVELVPLL
;
A
#
# COMPACT_ATOMS: atom_id res chain seq x y z
N MET A 1 -2.64 -12.60 11.53
CA MET A 1 -3.89 -11.80 11.61
C MET A 1 -5.05 -12.75 11.32
N CYS A 2 -5.70 -13.26 12.37
CA CYS A 2 -6.89 -14.10 12.22
C CYS A 2 -8.08 -13.19 11.90
N ILE A 3 -8.40 -13.02 10.62
CA ILE A 3 -9.71 -12.53 10.23
C ILE A 3 -10.59 -13.78 10.22
N GLY A 4 -11.31 -14.04 11.31
CA GLY A 4 -12.31 -15.11 11.34
C GLY A 4 -13.33 -14.93 10.22
N LEU A 5 -14.07 -15.99 9.88
CA LEU A 5 -15.12 -15.99 8.85
C LEU A 5 -16.19 -14.88 9.02
N TYR A 6 -16.24 -14.24 10.20
CA TYR A 6 -17.17 -13.18 10.59
C TYR A 6 -16.48 -11.87 11.00
N GLY A 7 -15.21 -11.68 10.67
CA GLY A 7 -14.48 -10.48 11.07
C GLY A 7 -15.12 -9.20 10.56
N LEU A 8 -15.70 -8.41 11.47
CA LEU A 8 -16.19 -7.07 11.18
C LEU A 8 -15.02 -6.21 10.70
N ARG A 9 -15.25 -5.46 9.62
CA ARG A 9 -14.29 -4.49 9.12
C ARG A 9 -14.70 -3.13 9.64
N LEU A 10 -13.73 -2.38 10.12
CA LEU A 10 -13.92 -1.02 10.60
C LEU A 10 -13.37 -0.03 9.58
N GLY A 11 -13.97 1.16 9.55
CA GLY A 11 -13.54 2.32 8.76
C GLY A 11 -13.19 3.49 9.66
N ASP A 12 -12.89 3.23 10.93
CA ASP A 12 -12.46 4.24 11.88
C ASP A 12 -10.99 4.63 11.62
N THR A 13 -10.63 5.82 12.09
CA THR A 13 -9.25 6.29 12.09
C THR A 13 -8.94 6.74 13.51
N TRP A 14 -7.83 6.24 14.06
CA TRP A 14 -7.36 6.60 15.39
C TRP A 14 -5.96 7.19 15.29
N VAL A 15 -5.69 8.20 16.10
CA VAL A 15 -4.36 8.80 16.27
C VAL A 15 -3.91 8.57 17.70
N LEU A 16 -2.65 8.17 17.84
CA LEU A 16 -1.94 8.16 19.11
C LEU A 16 -0.98 9.34 19.13
N GLU A 17 -1.22 10.28 20.02
CA GLU A 17 -0.26 11.33 20.33
C GLU A 17 0.66 10.82 21.44
N LEU A 18 1.98 10.86 21.20
CA LEU A 18 2.99 10.42 22.16
C LEU A 18 3.56 11.63 22.89
N SER A 19 3.79 11.50 24.19
CA SER A 19 4.50 12.51 24.97
C SER A 19 5.97 12.60 24.57
N GLU A 20 6.60 13.77 24.74
CA GLU A 20 8.02 13.98 24.40
C GLU A 20 8.97 13.08 25.22
N ASN A 21 8.56 12.73 26.44
CA ASN A 21 9.32 11.81 27.29
C ASN A 21 9.03 10.32 26.99
N PHE A 22 8.14 10.04 26.03
CA PHE A 22 7.71 8.70 25.61
C PHE A 22 7.11 7.83 26.72
N CYS A 23 6.73 8.42 27.86
CA CYS A 23 6.15 7.68 28.99
C CYS A 23 4.63 7.50 28.87
N PHE A 24 3.95 8.30 28.06
CA PHE A 24 2.49 8.19 27.88
C PHE A 24 2.06 8.56 26.45
N GLY A 25 0.82 8.21 26.13
CA GLY A 25 0.17 8.67 24.91
C GLY A 25 -1.34 8.69 25.04
N SER A 26 -1.98 9.58 24.29
CA SER A 26 -3.42 9.78 24.26
C SER A 26 -3.98 9.29 22.93
N TRP A 27 -4.95 8.38 22.99
CA TRP A 27 -5.71 7.95 21.82
C TRP A 27 -6.88 8.89 21.55
N GLN A 28 -7.04 9.29 20.30
CA GLN A 28 -8.18 10.04 19.84
C GLN A 28 -8.72 9.43 18.55
N GLN A 29 -10.04 9.26 18.48
CA GLN A 29 -10.70 8.88 17.24
C GLN A 29 -10.87 10.11 16.36
N LEU A 30 -10.41 10.03 15.12
CA LEU A 30 -10.66 11.06 14.13
C LEU A 30 -12.01 10.81 13.46
N VAL A 31 -12.96 11.71 13.72
CA VAL A 31 -14.25 11.74 13.05
C VAL A 31 -14.17 12.78 11.94
N THR A 32 -14.08 12.32 10.69
CA THR A 32 -13.93 13.18 9.51
C THR A 32 -14.89 12.73 8.43
N HIS A 33 -15.36 13.69 7.62
CA HIS A 33 -16.20 13.41 6.45
C HIS A 33 -15.70 14.24 5.25
N PRO A 34 -15.49 13.61 4.08
CA PRO A 34 -15.62 12.18 3.81
C PRO A 34 -14.54 11.33 4.54
N SER A 35 -14.70 10.01 4.57
CA SER A 35 -13.71 9.06 5.12
C SER A 35 -13.68 7.75 4.32
N PRO A 36 -12.56 6.99 4.35
CA PRO A 36 -12.47 5.72 3.64
C PRO A 36 -13.48 4.70 4.19
N PRO A 37 -14.15 3.92 3.33
CA PRO A 37 -15.04 2.86 3.81
C PRO A 37 -14.27 1.76 4.55
N ALA A 38 -15.01 1.03 5.39
CA ALA A 38 -14.49 -0.02 6.24
C ALA A 38 -13.79 -1.15 5.47
N ARG A 39 -12.60 -1.54 5.92
CA ARG A 39 -11.73 -2.47 5.18
C ARG A 39 -10.67 -3.15 6.05
N SER A 40 -10.09 -4.24 5.56
CA SER A 40 -8.92 -4.90 6.18
C SER A 40 -7.84 -5.25 5.17
N GLY A 41 -6.59 -5.45 5.64
CA GLY A 41 -5.46 -5.79 4.77
C GLY A 41 -5.08 -4.72 3.74
N HIS A 42 -5.47 -3.47 3.98
CA HIS A 42 -5.03 -2.30 3.21
C HIS A 42 -3.62 -1.87 3.65
N SER A 43 -3.01 -0.95 2.90
CA SER A 43 -1.78 -0.27 3.33
C SER A 43 -2.06 1.16 3.76
N LEU A 44 -1.34 1.64 4.78
CA LEU A 44 -1.23 3.05 5.16
C LEU A 44 0.25 3.44 5.08
N THR A 45 0.60 4.36 4.18
CA THR A 45 2.00 4.75 3.90
C THR A 45 2.17 6.25 4.05
N ARG A 46 3.05 6.68 4.96
CA ARG A 46 3.45 8.09 5.05
C ARG A 46 4.27 8.47 3.82
N ILE A 47 3.95 9.59 3.17
CA ILE A 47 4.57 10.01 1.90
C ILE A 47 5.33 11.34 1.99
N GLY A 48 5.63 11.78 3.22
CA GLY A 48 6.35 13.03 3.49
C GLY A 48 5.42 14.17 3.89
N GLY A 49 6.01 15.19 4.53
CA GLY A 49 5.27 16.23 5.23
C GLY A 49 4.26 15.61 6.20
N ASN A 50 3.01 16.02 6.03
CA ASN A 50 1.87 15.65 6.85
C ASN A 50 0.84 14.78 6.09
N ARG A 51 1.29 14.02 5.09
CA ARG A 51 0.39 13.23 4.23
C ARG A 51 0.62 11.73 4.35
N THR A 52 -0.48 11.00 4.37
CA THR A 52 -0.51 9.52 4.38
C THR A 52 -1.43 9.01 3.29
N VAL A 53 -1.00 7.95 2.59
CA VAL A 53 -1.78 7.29 1.56
C VAL A 53 -2.34 5.98 2.09
N LEU A 54 -3.65 5.82 1.95
CA LEU A 54 -4.34 4.54 2.06
C LEU A 54 -4.56 3.97 0.67
N PHE A 55 -4.27 2.68 0.49
CA PHE A 55 -4.55 1.97 -0.76
C PHE A 55 -5.04 0.54 -0.54
N GLY A 56 -6.06 0.19 -1.32
CA GLY A 56 -6.57 -1.16 -1.46
C GLY A 56 -7.18 -1.75 -0.18
N GLY A 57 -7.00 -3.05 0.00
CA GLY A 57 -7.60 -3.83 1.07
C GLY A 57 -8.85 -4.59 0.61
N ARG A 58 -9.54 -5.20 1.57
CA ARG A 58 -10.80 -5.90 1.35
C ARG A 58 -11.92 -5.21 2.13
N GLY A 59 -12.94 -4.75 1.41
CA GLY A 59 -14.09 -4.05 1.98
C GLY A 59 -15.13 -4.98 2.61
N VAL A 60 -16.24 -4.38 3.05
CA VAL A 60 -17.32 -5.07 3.79
C VAL A 60 -18.01 -6.14 2.93
N GLY A 61 -18.21 -5.86 1.64
CA GLY A 61 -18.78 -6.80 0.67
C GLY A 61 -17.79 -7.85 0.16
N TYR A 62 -16.62 -7.99 0.81
CA TYR A 62 -15.52 -8.86 0.41
C TYR A 62 -14.85 -8.49 -0.93
N GLU A 63 -15.23 -7.37 -1.52
CA GLU A 63 -14.59 -6.79 -2.67
C GLU A 63 -13.14 -6.44 -2.34
N VAL A 64 -12.24 -6.71 -3.28
CA VAL A 64 -10.85 -6.26 -3.17
C VAL A 64 -10.76 -4.88 -3.83
N LEU A 65 -10.25 -3.93 -3.07
CA LEU A 65 -10.29 -2.52 -3.39
C LEU A 65 -9.01 -2.08 -4.10
N ASN A 66 -9.10 -1.01 -4.86
CA ASN A 66 -7.99 -0.27 -5.48
C ASN A 66 -8.16 1.24 -5.34
N ASP A 67 -9.11 1.71 -4.54
CA ASP A 67 -9.26 3.13 -4.28
C ASP A 67 -8.04 3.67 -3.52
N VAL A 68 -7.78 4.95 -3.74
CA VAL A 68 -6.67 5.68 -3.11
C VAL A 68 -7.29 6.79 -2.27
N TRP A 69 -6.88 6.86 -1.01
CA TRP A 69 -7.27 7.94 -0.12
C TRP A 69 -6.04 8.60 0.47
N PHE A 70 -6.10 9.91 0.62
CA PHE A 70 -5.08 10.72 1.26
C PHE A 70 -5.62 11.24 2.59
N LEU A 71 -4.85 11.05 3.65
CA LEU A 71 -5.04 11.77 4.90
C LEU A 71 -4.06 12.94 4.91
N ASP A 72 -4.60 14.14 4.80
CA ASP A 72 -3.85 15.38 4.93
C ASP A 72 -3.99 15.92 6.35
N VAL A 73 -2.86 16.28 6.97
CA VAL A 73 -2.81 16.94 8.28
C VAL A 73 -2.32 18.38 8.10
N TYR A 74 -3.17 19.36 8.37
CA TYR A 74 -2.84 20.77 8.24
C TYR A 74 -3.24 21.50 9.52
N GLU A 75 -2.29 22.13 10.21
CA GLU A 75 -2.54 22.88 11.46
C GLU A 75 -3.38 22.12 12.51
N GLY A 76 -3.16 20.80 12.62
CA GLY A 76 -3.91 19.94 13.55
C GLY A 76 -5.28 19.46 13.04
N PHE A 77 -5.73 19.91 11.87
CA PHE A 77 -6.91 19.40 11.19
C PHE A 77 -6.57 18.19 10.32
N PHE A 78 -7.43 17.18 10.39
CA PHE A 78 -7.31 15.95 9.62
C PHE A 78 -8.39 15.91 8.55
N LYS A 79 -8.00 15.62 7.31
CA LYS A 79 -8.95 15.48 6.21
C LYS A 79 -8.62 14.28 5.35
N TRP A 80 -9.58 13.38 5.22
CA TRP A 80 -9.54 12.34 4.20
C TRP A 80 -10.03 12.89 2.87
N VAL A 81 -9.30 12.57 1.79
CA VAL A 81 -9.66 12.92 0.42
C VAL A 81 -9.51 11.67 -0.44
N GLN A 82 -10.59 11.26 -1.10
CA GLN A 82 -10.51 10.20 -2.10
C GLN A 82 -9.88 10.77 -3.38
N ILE A 83 -8.90 10.07 -3.93
CA ILE A 83 -8.20 10.47 -5.14
C ILE A 83 -8.71 9.63 -6.30
N PRO A 84 -9.51 10.20 -7.21
CA PRO A 84 -10.01 9.46 -8.36
C PRO A 84 -8.95 9.49 -9.49
N TYR A 85 -8.77 8.37 -10.17
CA TYR A 85 -7.70 8.19 -11.15
C TYR A 85 -8.11 7.28 -12.30
N GLU A 86 -7.39 7.40 -13.42
CA GLU A 86 -7.63 6.59 -14.62
C GLU A 86 -6.90 5.25 -14.60
N LEU A 87 -7.56 4.22 -15.12
CA LEU A 87 -6.99 2.87 -15.29
C LEU A 87 -6.45 2.61 -16.70
N GLN A 88 -6.59 3.56 -17.63
CA GLN A 88 -6.29 3.35 -19.06
C GLN A 88 -4.85 2.91 -19.34
N ASN A 89 -3.89 3.27 -18.48
CA ASN A 89 -2.49 2.89 -18.61
C ASN A 89 -2.12 1.56 -17.94
N ILE A 90 -3.09 0.85 -17.36
CA ILE A 90 -2.88 -0.47 -16.78
C ILE A 90 -2.96 -1.51 -17.92
N PRO A 91 -1.86 -2.20 -18.26
CA PRO A 91 -1.88 -3.13 -19.39
C PRO A 91 -2.87 -4.28 -19.16
N ALA A 92 -3.43 -4.81 -20.26
CA ALA A 92 -4.31 -5.96 -20.21
C ALA A 92 -3.67 -7.14 -19.46
N GLY A 93 -4.47 -7.84 -18.65
CA GLY A 93 -4.01 -8.94 -17.79
C GLY A 93 -3.44 -8.52 -16.43
N PHE A 94 -3.26 -7.21 -16.19
CA PHE A 94 -2.89 -6.69 -14.87
C PHE A 94 -4.10 -6.10 -14.16
N SER A 95 -4.06 -6.15 -12.82
CA SER A 95 -5.15 -5.68 -11.98
C SER A 95 -4.57 -4.98 -10.76
N LEU A 96 -4.97 -3.73 -10.55
CA LEU A 96 -4.56 -2.94 -9.38
C LEU A 96 -5.19 -3.40 -8.06
N PRO A 97 -6.48 -3.82 -8.00
CA PRO A 97 -7.10 -4.34 -6.79
C PRO A 97 -6.24 -5.36 -6.07
N ARG A 98 -5.96 -5.09 -4.79
CA ARG A 98 -5.16 -5.97 -3.95
C ARG A 98 -5.44 -5.82 -2.46
N VAL A 99 -5.27 -6.93 -1.74
CA VAL A 99 -5.27 -7.01 -0.27
C VAL A 99 -4.03 -7.75 0.21
N GLY A 100 -3.50 -7.35 1.37
CA GLY A 100 -2.30 -7.96 1.96
C GLY A 100 -1.02 -7.65 1.19
N HIS A 101 -0.99 -6.60 0.38
CA HIS A 101 0.22 -6.11 -0.27
C HIS A 101 1.10 -5.33 0.72
N SER A 102 2.35 -5.10 0.33
CA SER A 102 3.18 -4.08 0.96
C SER A 102 3.13 -2.79 0.15
N ALA A 103 3.24 -1.65 0.84
CA ALA A 103 3.40 -0.34 0.23
C ALA A 103 4.46 0.45 1.02
N THR A 104 5.41 1.05 0.32
CA THR A 104 6.58 1.70 0.92
C THR A 104 6.93 2.98 0.20
N LEU A 105 7.33 4.02 0.95
CA LEU A 105 7.86 5.25 0.37
C LEU A 105 9.26 4.98 -0.18
N ILE A 106 9.45 5.22 -1.47
CA ILE A 106 10.72 5.02 -2.19
C ILE A 106 11.25 6.34 -2.76
N LEU A 107 12.42 6.26 -3.38
CA LEU A 107 13.14 7.40 -3.95
C LEU A 107 12.23 8.31 -4.81
N GLY A 108 12.42 9.61 -4.66
CA GLY A 108 11.69 10.61 -5.44
C GLY A 108 10.25 10.87 -4.99
N GLY A 109 9.86 10.47 -3.77
CA GLY A 109 8.52 10.75 -3.23
C GLY A 109 7.42 9.88 -3.83
N ARG A 110 7.75 8.63 -4.20
CA ARG A 110 6.81 7.70 -4.83
C ARG A 110 6.53 6.54 -3.89
N VAL A 111 5.39 5.89 -4.05
CA VAL A 111 5.07 4.71 -3.25
C VAL A 111 5.22 3.47 -4.13
N LEU A 112 6.06 2.54 -3.69
CA LEU A 112 6.16 1.23 -4.32
C LEU A 112 5.22 0.25 -3.65
N ILE A 113 4.42 -0.42 -4.45
CA ILE A 113 3.44 -1.42 -4.06
C ILE A 113 3.87 -2.77 -4.62
N TYR A 114 3.90 -3.78 -3.76
CA TYR A 114 4.33 -5.12 -4.12
C TYR A 114 3.36 -6.19 -3.61
N GLY A 115 3.03 -7.13 -4.49
CA GLY A 115 2.29 -8.35 -4.19
C GLY A 115 0.85 -8.11 -3.73
N GLY A 116 0.39 -8.95 -2.80
CA GLY A 116 -1.00 -9.03 -2.35
C GLY A 116 -1.80 -10.08 -3.14
N GLU A 117 -3.12 -10.09 -2.94
CA GLU A 117 -4.05 -10.99 -3.63
C GLU A 117 -5.19 -10.21 -4.26
N ASP A 118 -5.72 -10.72 -5.38
CA ASP A 118 -6.93 -10.19 -6.00
C ASP A 118 -8.23 -10.80 -5.42
N SER A 119 -9.37 -10.45 -6.01
CA SER A 119 -10.70 -10.97 -5.61
C SER A 119 -10.84 -12.48 -5.76
N ALA A 120 -10.10 -13.09 -6.69
CA ALA A 120 -10.04 -14.55 -6.89
C ALA A 120 -9.01 -15.22 -5.97
N ARG A 121 -8.45 -14.49 -4.99
CA ARG A 121 -7.38 -14.95 -4.07
C ARG A 121 -6.10 -15.37 -4.80
N ARG A 122 -5.89 -14.91 -6.03
CA ARG A 122 -4.65 -15.17 -6.75
C ARG A 122 -3.58 -14.21 -6.24
N ARG A 123 -2.46 -14.77 -5.77
CA ARG A 123 -1.32 -13.97 -5.31
C ARG A 123 -0.63 -13.27 -6.47
N LYS A 124 -0.13 -12.07 -6.20
CA LYS A 124 0.52 -11.20 -7.16
C LYS A 124 2.02 -11.15 -6.87
N ASP A 125 2.82 -11.02 -7.92
CA ASP A 125 4.27 -10.81 -7.89
C ASP A 125 4.67 -9.49 -8.59
N ASP A 126 3.68 -8.65 -8.89
CA ASP A 126 3.88 -7.41 -9.62
C ASP A 126 4.28 -6.24 -8.72
N PHE A 127 4.99 -5.29 -9.32
CA PHE A 127 5.46 -4.07 -8.68
C PHE A 127 4.82 -2.87 -9.37
N TRP A 128 4.20 -2.01 -8.58
CA TRP A 128 3.53 -0.80 -9.04
C TRP A 128 4.09 0.40 -8.30
N VAL A 129 4.39 1.45 -9.07
CA VAL A 129 4.80 2.75 -8.53
C VAL A 129 3.61 3.67 -8.63
N LEU A 130 3.21 4.19 -7.48
CA LEU A 130 2.27 5.27 -7.34
C LEU A 130 3.04 6.59 -7.26
N ASP A 131 2.82 7.47 -8.25
CA ASP A 131 3.38 8.81 -8.22
C ASP A 131 2.51 9.74 -7.36
N THR A 132 3.02 10.08 -6.17
CA THR A 132 2.30 10.93 -5.22
C THR A 132 2.53 12.42 -5.45
N LYS A 133 3.50 12.80 -6.30
CA LYS A 133 3.74 14.20 -6.68
C LYS A 133 2.65 14.73 -7.61
N ALA A 134 2.00 13.84 -8.36
CA ALA A 134 0.88 14.18 -9.24
C ALA A 134 -0.38 14.66 -8.48
N ILE A 135 -0.36 14.65 -7.14
CA ILE A 135 -1.55 14.85 -6.29
C ILE A 135 -1.43 16.21 -5.57
N PRO A 136 -2.12 17.26 -6.05
CA PRO A 136 -1.89 18.63 -5.63
C PRO A 136 -2.40 18.93 -4.22
N PHE A 137 -1.68 19.81 -3.52
CA PHE A 137 -1.99 20.27 -2.16
C PHE A 137 -3.25 21.16 -2.08
N THR A 138 -3.63 21.83 -3.16
CA THR A 138 -4.86 22.66 -3.27
C THR A 138 -5.04 23.38 -4.62
N SER A 139 -4.07 23.31 -5.55
CA SER A 139 -4.20 23.91 -6.89
C SER A 139 -3.79 22.91 -7.97
N VAL A 140 -4.76 22.42 -8.75
CA VAL A 140 -4.49 21.50 -9.85
C VAL A 140 -4.00 22.28 -11.07
N GLN A 141 -2.89 21.84 -11.68
CA GLN A 141 -2.64 22.15 -13.09
C GLN A 141 -3.57 21.26 -13.93
N GLN A 142 -4.50 21.88 -14.67
CA GLN A 142 -5.51 21.19 -15.51
C GLN A 142 -4.90 20.14 -16.47
N SER A 143 -3.62 20.26 -16.83
CA SER A 143 -2.89 19.31 -17.68
C SER A 143 -2.72 17.91 -17.07
N MET A 144 -2.88 17.75 -15.75
CA MET A 144 -2.70 16.46 -15.06
C MET A 144 -4.02 15.66 -14.92
N LEU A 145 -5.14 16.28 -15.29
CA LEU A 145 -6.47 15.72 -15.22
C LEU A 145 -6.94 15.32 -16.62
N ASP A 146 -7.71 14.25 -16.72
CA ASP A 146 -8.49 13.98 -17.92
C ASP A 146 -9.73 14.91 -17.99
N SER A 147 -10.51 14.78 -19.07
CA SER A 147 -11.76 15.55 -19.24
C SER A 147 -12.82 15.32 -18.14
N ARG A 148 -12.63 14.30 -17.29
CA ARG A 148 -13.51 13.94 -16.17
C ARG A 148 -12.94 14.35 -14.82
N GLY A 149 -11.79 15.03 -14.79
CA GLY A 149 -11.13 15.42 -13.53
C GLY A 149 -10.40 14.26 -12.84
N LEU A 150 -9.99 13.24 -13.60
CA LEU A 150 -9.28 12.06 -13.09
C LEU A 150 -7.78 12.20 -13.34
N LEU A 151 -6.97 11.85 -12.34
CA LEU A 151 -5.52 11.95 -12.48
C LEU A 151 -4.99 10.94 -13.50
N LEU A 152 -4.25 11.44 -14.47
CA LEU A 152 -3.58 10.66 -15.50
C LEU A 152 -2.20 10.19 -15.02
N ASN A 153 -1.76 9.04 -15.53
CA ASN A 153 -0.39 8.53 -15.34
C ASN A 153 0.08 8.34 -13.89
N MET A 154 -0.84 8.33 -12.92
CA MET A 154 -0.54 8.16 -11.49
C MET A 154 0.09 6.81 -11.15
N TRP A 155 -0.15 5.79 -11.98
CA TRP A 155 0.35 4.44 -11.82
C TRP A 155 1.31 4.06 -12.93
N LYS A 156 2.49 3.57 -12.53
CA LYS A 156 3.48 3.02 -13.45
C LYS A 156 3.89 1.63 -12.98
N ARG A 157 3.87 0.65 -13.88
CA ARG A 157 4.41 -0.66 -13.57
C ARG A 157 5.93 -0.57 -13.50
N LEU A 158 6.52 -1.05 -12.41
CA LEU A 158 7.96 -1.20 -12.31
C LEU A 158 8.36 -2.54 -12.92
N ARG A 159 9.33 -2.52 -13.84
CA ARG A 159 10.01 -3.73 -14.30
C ARG A 159 11.18 -3.98 -13.34
N ALA A 160 11.18 -5.15 -12.71
CA ALA A 160 12.33 -5.65 -11.98
C ALA A 160 13.07 -6.65 -12.88
N GLU A 161 14.40 -6.60 -12.84
CA GLU A 161 15.28 -7.52 -13.56
C GLU A 161 15.91 -8.53 -12.59
N GLY A 162 16.47 -9.61 -13.15
CA GLY A 162 17.09 -10.67 -12.36
C GLY A 162 16.09 -11.54 -11.57
N TYR A 163 16.60 -12.21 -10.53
CA TYR A 163 15.79 -13.09 -9.68
C TYR A 163 14.93 -12.27 -8.71
N LYS A 164 13.62 -12.27 -8.92
CA LYS A 164 12.64 -11.55 -8.10
C LYS A 164 11.90 -12.48 -7.13
N PRO A 165 11.32 -11.96 -6.04
CA PRO A 165 10.51 -12.78 -5.15
C PRO A 165 9.22 -13.27 -5.84
N ASN A 166 8.86 -14.53 -5.58
CA ASN A 166 7.60 -15.14 -6.04
C ASN A 166 6.35 -14.41 -5.55
N CYS A 167 5.21 -14.69 -6.19
CA CYS A 167 3.91 -14.16 -5.80
C CYS A 167 3.62 -14.43 -4.32
N ARG A 168 3.24 -13.38 -3.58
CA ARG A 168 3.05 -13.45 -2.14
C ARG A 168 2.09 -12.40 -1.63
N SER A 169 1.46 -12.71 -0.50
CA SER A 169 0.53 -11.85 0.21
C SER A 169 0.85 -11.83 1.70
N PHE A 170 0.35 -10.83 2.42
CA PHE A 170 0.56 -10.64 3.85
C PHE A 170 2.05 -10.67 4.26
N HIS A 171 2.93 -10.25 3.34
CA HIS A 171 4.35 -10.03 3.56
C HIS A 171 4.58 -8.59 4.04
N ARG A 172 5.82 -8.29 4.45
CA ARG A 172 6.25 -6.91 4.70
C ARG A 172 7.39 -6.54 3.78
N ALA A 173 7.41 -5.27 3.41
CA ALA A 173 8.53 -4.66 2.72
C ALA A 173 8.95 -3.40 3.46
N CYS A 174 10.24 -3.12 3.47
CA CYS A 174 10.83 -1.94 4.12
C CYS A 174 11.91 -1.38 3.19
N PRO A 175 11.87 -0.08 2.86
CA PRO A 175 12.95 0.55 2.10
C PRO A 175 14.12 0.92 3.02
N ASP A 176 15.31 1.03 2.44
CA ASP A 176 16.43 1.71 3.11
C ASP A 176 16.20 3.23 3.19
N TYR A 177 17.08 3.93 3.91
CA TYR A 177 16.98 5.39 4.05
C TYR A 177 16.96 6.14 2.71
N SER A 178 17.67 5.64 1.69
CA SER A 178 17.69 6.27 0.37
C SER A 178 16.43 6.00 -0.45
N GLY A 179 15.61 5.03 -0.04
CA GLY A 179 14.46 4.54 -0.78
C GLY A 179 14.83 3.86 -2.10
N ARG A 180 16.09 3.43 -2.27
CA ARG A 180 16.59 2.74 -3.47
C ARG A 180 16.60 1.23 -3.32
N TYR A 181 16.79 0.77 -2.09
CA TYR A 181 16.86 -0.64 -1.76
C TYR A 181 15.60 -1.03 -1.01
N LEU A 182 14.92 -2.06 -1.49
CA LEU A 182 13.76 -2.62 -0.82
C LEU A 182 14.10 -3.98 -0.23
N TYR A 183 13.79 -4.15 1.05
CA TYR A 183 13.87 -5.40 1.77
C TYR A 183 12.49 -6.02 1.88
N VAL A 184 12.32 -7.27 1.45
CA VAL A 184 11.06 -8.01 1.54
C VAL A 184 11.22 -9.22 2.45
N PHE A 185 10.27 -9.45 3.36
CA PHE A 185 10.28 -10.59 4.27
C PHE A 185 8.89 -11.22 4.46
N GLY A 186 8.88 -12.55 4.51
CA GLY A 186 7.71 -13.37 4.82
C GLY A 186 6.63 -13.35 3.74
N GLY A 187 5.40 -13.61 4.19
CA GLY A 187 4.20 -13.70 3.38
C GLY A 187 3.68 -15.13 3.20
N MET A 188 2.43 -15.23 2.75
CA MET A 188 1.83 -16.46 2.27
C MET A 188 2.09 -16.62 0.79
N VAL A 189 2.33 -17.87 0.35
CA VAL A 189 2.59 -18.28 -1.03
C VAL A 189 1.73 -19.50 -1.39
N ASP A 190 1.54 -19.78 -2.68
CA ASP A 190 0.89 -21.00 -3.16
C ASP A 190 1.90 -22.16 -3.27
N GLY A 191 1.48 -23.36 -2.87
CA GLY A 191 2.30 -24.59 -2.89
C GLY A 191 2.67 -25.11 -1.49
N LEU A 192 2.58 -26.44 -1.31
CA LEU A 192 3.01 -27.12 -0.08
C LEU A 192 4.51 -26.90 0.14
N VAL A 193 4.89 -26.20 1.22
CA VAL A 193 6.14 -26.53 1.89
C VAL A 193 5.87 -27.88 2.54
N GLN A 194 6.33 -28.98 1.92
CA GLN A 194 6.25 -30.26 2.59
C GLN A 194 6.95 -30.16 3.95
N PRO A 195 6.35 -30.69 5.04
CA PRO A 195 7.03 -30.79 6.31
C PRO A 195 8.05 -31.94 6.19
N ALA A 196 9.23 -31.65 5.64
CA ALA A 196 10.36 -32.56 5.82
C ALA A 196 10.94 -32.29 7.21
N ASP A 197 10.58 -33.18 8.12
CA ASP A 197 11.27 -33.61 9.33
C ASP A 197 11.88 -32.56 10.27
N THR A 198 11.45 -32.70 11.53
CA THR A 198 11.96 -32.07 12.74
C THR A 198 13.47 -31.82 12.74
N SER A 199 13.87 -30.54 12.68
CA SER A 199 14.91 -29.96 13.54
C SER A 199 15.03 -28.44 13.31
N GLY A 200 14.42 -27.67 14.22
CA GLY A 200 14.64 -26.23 14.35
C GLY A 200 13.79 -25.36 13.43
N LEU A 201 13.18 -24.33 14.03
CA LEU A 201 12.61 -23.16 13.36
C LEU A 201 13.38 -22.78 12.09
N ARG A 202 12.73 -22.84 10.92
CA ARG A 202 13.22 -22.18 9.72
C ARG A 202 12.15 -21.27 9.13
N PHE A 203 12.31 -19.97 9.41
CA PHE A 203 11.85 -18.91 8.53
C PHE A 203 12.69 -18.96 7.25
N ASP A 204 12.07 -18.72 6.09
CA ASP A 204 12.74 -18.80 4.79
C ASP A 204 13.82 -17.74 4.57
N GLY A 205 14.11 -16.88 5.55
CA GLY A 205 15.41 -16.21 5.81
C GLY A 205 16.00 -15.35 4.70
N ARG A 206 15.38 -15.27 3.53
CA ARG A 206 15.91 -14.57 2.36
C ARG A 206 15.37 -13.16 2.38
N LEU A 207 16.16 -12.28 2.98
CA LEU A 207 16.11 -10.86 2.69
C LEU A 207 16.43 -10.68 1.21
N LEU A 208 15.40 -10.44 0.40
CA LEU A 208 15.59 -10.16 -1.02
C LEU A 208 15.77 -8.66 -1.19
N LEU A 209 16.88 -8.27 -1.82
CA LEU A 209 17.17 -6.91 -2.23
C LEU A 209 16.53 -6.69 -3.59
N VAL A 210 15.55 -5.81 -3.68
CA VAL A 210 15.07 -5.31 -4.98
C VAL A 210 15.76 -3.97 -5.23
N GLU A 211 16.52 -3.91 -6.33
CA GLU A 211 17.12 -2.67 -6.81
C GLU A 211 16.10 -1.88 -7.65
N LEU A 212 15.89 -0.62 -7.30
CA LEU A 212 15.00 0.27 -8.05
C LEU A 212 15.79 1.05 -9.10
N VAL A 213 15.74 0.57 -10.35
CA VAL A 213 16.38 1.25 -11.49
C VAL A 213 15.43 2.30 -12.09
N PRO A 214 15.83 3.58 -12.25
CA PRO A 214 15.04 4.58 -12.97
C PRO A 214 14.89 4.20 -14.44
N LEU A 215 13.70 4.44 -15.02
CA LEU A 215 13.53 4.31 -16.47
C LEU A 215 14.20 5.51 -17.15
N LEU A 216 15.17 5.23 -18.03
CA LEU A 216 15.84 6.18 -18.93
C LEU A 216 14.86 6.76 -19.95
#